data_AF-A0A6N3I9T3-F1
#
_entry.id   AF-A0A6N3I9T3-F1
#
_cell.length_a   1.000
_cell.length_b   1.000
_cell.length_c   1.000
_cell.angle_alpha   90.00
_cell.angle_beta   90.00
_cell.angle_gamma   90.00
#
_symmetry.space_group_name_H-M   'P 1'
#
loop_
_entity.id
_entity.type
_entity.pdbx_description
1 polymer ?
#
loop_
_entity_poly.entity_id
_entity_poly.type
_entity_poly.pdbx_seq_one_letter_code
_entity_poly.pdbx_strand_id
1 'polypeptide(L)'
;MPEPQSQFQSAVAAMIEAVMFENWLRFYFISEKPEAAPVDGEAPLFMAVPVKGMERIAELYPHLLPLADEMNGQEVTFEMSQRAICNFVATHVEGKSIARDSAAMIFNSATFQVQMQLFNTWVQMHEDQLDRGFTEFGAWRKLFDEWRQTPGARELAEKLTVSIQGAPATAGKETLQ
;
A
#
# COMPACT_ATOMS: atom_id res chain seq x y z
N MET A 1 14.54 23.19 11.50
CA MET A 1 14.13 21.76 11.59
C MET A 1 12.62 21.71 11.41
N PRO A 2 12.08 20.79 10.59
CA PRO A 2 10.62 20.64 10.45
C PRO A 2 10.00 20.17 11.78
N GLU A 3 8.78 20.62 12.06
CA GLU A 3 8.04 20.28 13.28
C GLU A 3 7.70 18.78 13.36
N PRO A 4 7.61 18.18 14.57
CA PRO A 4 7.33 16.75 14.75
C PRO A 4 6.06 16.26 14.03
N GLN A 5 5.02 17.11 13.97
CA GLN A 5 3.77 16.78 13.28
C GLN A 5 3.95 16.70 11.76
N SER A 6 4.75 17.59 11.18
CA SER A 6 5.08 17.55 9.74
C SER A 6 5.90 16.30 9.41
N GLN A 7 6.86 15.93 10.27
CA GLN A 7 7.63 14.70 10.09
C GLN A 7 6.74 13.46 10.12
N PHE A 8 5.78 13.40 11.06
CA PHE A 8 4.82 12.30 11.13
C PHE A 8 3.92 12.21 9.88
N GLN A 9 3.42 13.36 9.38
CA GLN A 9 2.60 13.38 8.17
C GLN A 9 3.38 12.92 6.93
N SER A 10 4.62 13.39 6.76
CA SER A 10 5.50 12.91 5.69
C SER A 10 5.80 11.42 5.81
N ALA A 11 5.94 10.91 7.03
CA ALA A 11 6.16 9.49 7.28
C ALA A 11 4.97 8.63 6.87
N VAL A 12 3.77 9.02 7.27
CA VAL A 12 2.52 8.37 6.82
C VAL A 12 2.42 8.40 5.30
N ALA A 13 2.71 9.53 4.67
CA ALA A 13 2.64 9.67 3.21
C ALA A 13 3.62 8.71 2.48
N ALA A 14 4.86 8.57 2.97
CA ALA A 14 5.84 7.67 2.38
C ALA A 14 5.41 6.19 2.50
N MET A 15 4.83 5.82 3.63
CA MET A 15 4.34 4.45 3.84
C MET A 15 3.09 4.14 3.00
N ILE A 16 2.18 5.09 2.87
CA ILE A 16 1.02 4.96 1.98
C ILE A 16 1.47 4.87 0.52
N GLU A 17 2.45 5.66 0.10
CA GLU A 17 3.00 5.56 -1.27
C GLU A 17 3.53 4.15 -1.55
N ALA A 18 4.27 3.54 -0.62
CA ALA A 18 4.77 2.18 -0.78
C ALA A 18 3.63 1.16 -0.95
N VAL A 19 2.56 1.27 -0.16
CA VAL A 19 1.37 0.43 -0.30
C VAL A 19 0.68 0.65 -1.64
N MET A 20 0.51 1.90 -2.06
CA MET A 20 -0.12 2.20 -3.34
C MET A 20 0.68 1.60 -4.50
N PHE A 21 2.00 1.68 -4.41
CA PHE A 21 2.90 1.13 -5.43
C PHE A 21 2.86 -0.40 -5.49
N GLU A 22 2.88 -1.06 -4.34
CA GLU A 22 2.70 -2.52 -4.23
C GLU A 22 1.37 -2.96 -4.85
N ASN A 23 0.29 -2.23 -4.57
CA ASN A 23 -1.02 -2.52 -5.13
C ASN A 23 -1.06 -2.32 -6.64
N TRP A 24 -0.47 -1.22 -7.14
CA TRP A 24 -0.32 -0.95 -8.56
C TRP A 24 0.48 -2.06 -9.29
N LEU A 25 1.55 -2.55 -8.67
CA LEU A 25 2.33 -3.66 -9.22
C LEU A 25 1.47 -4.91 -9.38
N ARG A 26 0.73 -5.28 -8.34
CA ARG A 26 -0.20 -6.42 -8.38
C ARG A 26 -1.31 -6.23 -9.40
N PHE A 27 -1.82 -5.02 -9.55
CA PHE A 27 -2.91 -4.75 -10.47
C PHE A 27 -2.53 -4.99 -11.94
N TYR A 28 -1.31 -4.61 -12.34
CA TYR A 28 -0.91 -4.65 -13.76
C TYR A 28 0.08 -5.73 -14.16
N PHE A 29 0.82 -6.32 -13.21
CA PHE A 29 1.94 -7.21 -13.52
C PHE A 29 1.79 -8.61 -12.95
N ILE A 30 0.59 -8.99 -12.49
CA ILE A 30 0.32 -10.39 -12.16
C ILE A 30 0.16 -11.22 -13.44
N SER A 31 0.77 -12.40 -13.45
CA SER A 31 0.64 -13.38 -14.53
C SER A 31 0.58 -14.79 -13.96
N GLU A 32 -0.21 -15.66 -14.58
CA GLU A 32 -0.12 -17.10 -14.33
C GLU A 32 1.22 -17.64 -14.83
N LYS A 33 1.86 -18.52 -14.05
CA LYS A 33 3.05 -19.21 -14.53
C LYS A 33 2.62 -20.42 -15.38
N PRO A 34 2.94 -20.46 -16.69
CA PRO A 34 2.43 -21.51 -17.58
C PRO A 34 2.84 -22.94 -17.18
N GLU A 35 3.93 -23.06 -16.42
CA GLU A 35 4.53 -24.34 -16.02
C GLU A 35 4.22 -24.75 -14.57
N ALA A 36 3.47 -23.94 -13.81
CA ALA A 36 3.13 -24.29 -12.44
C ALA A 36 1.90 -25.21 -12.40
N ALA A 37 2.01 -26.31 -11.65
CA ALA A 37 0.87 -27.17 -11.40
C ALA A 37 -0.19 -26.40 -10.59
N PRO A 38 -1.48 -26.50 -10.92
CA PRO A 38 -2.53 -25.89 -10.12
C PRO A 38 -2.50 -26.41 -8.68
N VAL A 39 -2.64 -25.51 -7.72
CA VAL A 39 -2.87 -25.85 -6.31
C VAL A 39 -4.36 -25.62 -6.05
N ASP A 40 -5.06 -26.63 -5.56
CA ASP A 40 -6.51 -26.58 -5.33
C ASP A 40 -7.37 -26.19 -6.56
N GLY A 41 -6.84 -26.44 -7.77
CA GLY A 41 -7.53 -26.17 -9.03
C GLY A 41 -7.28 -24.79 -9.63
N GLU A 42 -6.52 -23.92 -8.96
CA GLU A 42 -6.13 -22.60 -9.48
C GLU A 42 -4.62 -22.54 -9.79
N ALA A 43 -4.27 -21.88 -10.89
CA ALA A 43 -2.88 -21.65 -11.24
C ALA A 43 -2.29 -20.56 -10.34
N PRO A 44 -1.12 -20.79 -9.72
CA PRO A 44 -0.49 -19.77 -8.89
C PRO A 44 -0.13 -18.53 -9.72
N LEU A 45 -0.43 -17.37 -9.14
CA LEU A 45 -0.21 -16.05 -9.73
C LEU A 45 1.15 -15.53 -9.28
N PHE A 46 1.92 -14.97 -10.21
CA PHE A 46 3.25 -14.43 -9.95
C PHE A 46 3.37 -13.00 -10.41
N MET A 47 4.23 -12.25 -9.72
CA MET A 47 4.67 -10.95 -10.20
C MET A 47 5.58 -11.11 -11.41
N ALA A 48 5.26 -10.44 -12.50
CA ALA A 48 5.94 -10.53 -13.78
C ALA A 48 6.10 -9.12 -14.38
N VAL A 49 6.89 -8.27 -13.72
CA VAL A 49 7.20 -6.94 -14.26
C VAL A 49 8.20 -7.10 -15.42
N PRO A 50 7.86 -6.66 -16.64
CA PRO A 50 8.76 -6.78 -17.79
C PRO A 50 9.99 -5.88 -17.61
N VAL A 51 11.10 -6.22 -18.28
CA VAL A 51 12.37 -5.46 -18.18
C VAL A 51 12.18 -3.96 -18.43
N LYS A 52 11.44 -3.59 -19.48
CA LYS A 52 11.13 -2.18 -19.76
C LYS A 52 10.30 -1.51 -18.67
N GLY A 53 9.45 -2.26 -17.97
CA GLY A 53 8.71 -1.79 -16.81
C GLY A 53 9.64 -1.49 -15.65
N MET A 54 10.58 -2.39 -15.35
CA MET A 54 11.61 -2.20 -14.32
C MET A 54 12.52 -0.99 -14.64
N GLU A 55 12.96 -0.85 -15.88
CA GLU A 55 13.74 0.33 -16.33
C GLU A 55 12.97 1.64 -16.11
N ARG A 56 11.67 1.65 -16.43
CA ARG A 56 10.83 2.82 -16.24
C ARG A 56 10.60 3.15 -14.77
N ILE A 57 10.42 2.13 -13.93
CA ILE A 57 10.34 2.29 -12.46
C ILE A 57 11.65 2.89 -11.93
N ALA A 58 12.80 2.40 -12.38
CA ALA A 58 14.11 2.91 -11.97
C ALA A 58 14.31 4.39 -12.35
N GLU A 59 13.77 4.82 -13.50
CA GLU A 59 13.83 6.20 -13.96
C GLU A 59 12.90 7.14 -13.18
N LEU A 60 11.64 6.73 -12.99
CA LEU A 60 10.59 7.60 -12.42
C LEU A 60 10.50 7.53 -10.90
N TYR A 61 10.71 6.35 -10.33
CA TYR A 61 10.53 6.04 -8.91
C TYR A 61 11.74 5.28 -8.36
N PRO A 62 12.96 5.83 -8.47
CA PRO A 62 14.17 5.13 -8.02
C PRO A 62 14.12 4.74 -6.54
N HIS A 63 13.37 5.47 -5.71
CA HIS A 63 13.18 5.15 -4.30
C HIS A 63 12.25 3.96 -4.05
N LEU A 64 11.36 3.62 -5.00
CA LEU A 64 10.44 2.48 -4.92
C LEU A 64 10.95 1.24 -5.67
N LEU A 65 11.99 1.38 -6.49
CA LEU A 65 12.60 0.26 -7.23
C LEU A 65 12.90 -0.96 -6.34
N PRO A 66 13.46 -0.83 -5.12
CA PRO A 66 13.73 -2.00 -4.28
C PRO A 66 12.48 -2.82 -3.93
N LEU A 67 11.31 -2.18 -3.84
CA LEU A 67 10.05 -2.89 -3.62
C LEU A 67 9.62 -3.69 -4.85
N ALA A 68 9.78 -3.11 -6.05
CA ALA A 68 9.52 -3.83 -7.30
C ALA A 68 10.47 -5.02 -7.47
N ASP A 69 11.76 -4.84 -7.16
CA ASP A 69 12.77 -5.91 -7.23
C ASP A 69 12.44 -7.07 -6.27
N GLU A 70 12.06 -6.76 -5.02
CA GLU A 70 11.68 -7.77 -4.02
C GLU A 70 10.45 -8.58 -4.45
N MET A 71 9.47 -7.92 -5.08
CA MET A 71 8.24 -8.59 -5.50
C MET A 71 8.39 -9.36 -6.81
N ASN A 72 9.24 -8.92 -7.74
CA ASN A 72 9.29 -9.49 -9.08
C ASN A 72 9.70 -10.96 -9.07
N GLY A 73 8.98 -11.79 -9.82
CA GLY A 73 9.17 -13.24 -9.86
C GLY A 73 8.67 -14.00 -8.63
N GLN A 74 8.15 -13.33 -7.60
CA GLN A 74 7.56 -13.98 -6.44
C GLN A 74 6.09 -14.36 -6.70
N GLU A 75 5.63 -15.40 -6.02
CA GLU A 75 4.22 -15.76 -5.98
C GLU A 75 3.43 -14.67 -5.23
N VAL A 76 2.29 -14.26 -5.80
CA VAL A 76 1.44 -13.25 -5.20
C VAL A 76 0.51 -13.87 -4.18
N THR A 77 0.92 -13.79 -2.93
CA THR A 77 0.11 -14.13 -1.76
C THR A 77 -0.04 -12.91 -0.86
N PHE A 78 -1.04 -12.94 0.00
CA PHE A 78 -1.23 -11.91 1.02
C PHE A 78 0.00 -11.75 1.93
N GLU A 79 0.61 -12.87 2.34
CA GLU A 79 1.82 -12.87 3.15
C GLU A 79 3.00 -12.25 2.42
N MET A 80 3.17 -12.53 1.12
CA MET A 80 4.22 -11.92 0.29
C MET A 80 4.06 -10.40 0.26
N SER A 81 2.85 -9.89 -0.04
CA SER A 81 2.57 -8.45 -0.09
C SER A 81 2.88 -7.75 1.24
N GLN A 82 2.45 -8.34 2.37
CA GLN A 82 2.76 -7.78 3.69
C GLN A 82 4.26 -7.76 3.96
N ARG A 83 4.94 -8.87 3.69
CA ARG A 83 6.38 -9.00 3.91
C ARG A 83 7.16 -7.99 3.08
N ALA A 84 6.82 -7.83 1.81
CA ALA A 84 7.48 -6.90 0.90
C ALA A 84 7.39 -5.45 1.40
N ILE A 85 6.19 -5.01 1.82
CA ILE A 85 5.99 -3.67 2.41
C ILE A 85 6.78 -3.50 3.71
N CYS A 86 6.70 -4.45 4.64
CA CYS A 86 7.40 -4.38 5.92
C CYS A 86 8.92 -4.31 5.74
N ASN A 87 9.48 -5.18 4.88
CA ASN A 87 10.91 -5.20 4.57
C ASN A 87 11.36 -3.90 3.90
N PHE A 88 10.57 -3.41 2.94
CA PHE A 88 10.85 -2.15 2.26
C PHE A 88 10.87 -0.97 3.23
N VAL A 89 9.86 -0.87 4.12
CA VAL A 89 9.78 0.21 5.10
C VAL A 89 10.98 0.16 6.06
N ALA A 90 11.30 -1.01 6.61
CA ALA A 90 12.42 -1.17 7.54
C ALA A 90 13.78 -0.84 6.91
N THR A 91 13.98 -1.18 5.64
CA THR A 91 15.30 -1.08 4.98
C THR A 91 15.50 0.25 4.23
N HIS A 92 14.42 0.79 3.65
CA HIS A 92 14.50 1.90 2.71
C HIS A 92 13.76 3.16 3.18
N VAL A 93 12.89 3.07 4.19
CA VAL A 93 12.12 4.23 4.69
C VAL A 93 12.60 4.64 6.08
N GLU A 94 12.80 3.69 7.00
CA GLU A 94 13.32 3.97 8.35
C GLU A 94 14.76 4.47 8.33
N GLY A 95 15.03 5.51 9.14
CA GLY A 95 16.33 6.16 9.23
C GLY A 95 16.71 7.03 8.02
N LYS A 96 15.89 7.05 6.96
CA LYS A 96 16.05 7.92 5.79
C LYS A 96 14.94 8.96 5.74
N SER A 97 13.69 8.50 5.61
CA SER A 97 12.51 9.35 5.46
C SER A 97 11.70 9.46 6.76
N ILE A 98 11.80 8.45 7.64
CA ILE A 98 11.10 8.40 8.93
C ILE A 98 12.07 8.06 10.06
N ALA A 99 11.74 8.43 11.30
CA ALA A 99 12.55 8.08 12.46
C ALA A 99 12.71 6.56 12.58
N ARG A 100 13.89 6.10 13.04
CA ARG A 100 14.13 4.66 13.25
C ARG A 100 13.14 4.11 14.28
N ASP A 101 12.79 2.84 14.12
CA ASP A 101 11.90 2.09 15.01
C ASP A 101 10.50 2.71 15.18
N SER A 102 10.07 3.52 14.21
CA SER A 102 8.79 4.25 14.24
C SER A 102 7.76 3.69 13.27
N ALA A 103 8.14 2.80 12.35
CA ALA A 103 7.24 2.22 11.36
C ALA A 103 6.03 1.52 12.01
N ALA A 104 6.26 0.72 13.06
CA ALA A 104 5.19 0.03 13.78
C ALA A 104 4.19 1.00 14.41
N MET A 105 4.66 2.12 14.98
CA MET A 105 3.78 3.16 15.53
C MET A 105 2.93 3.79 14.42
N ILE A 106 3.52 4.04 13.26
CA ILE A 106 2.81 4.66 12.13
C ILE A 106 1.79 3.69 11.53
N PHE A 107 2.14 2.41 11.32
CA PHE A 107 1.20 1.39 10.84
C PHE A 107 -0.03 1.28 11.76
N ASN A 108 0.16 1.39 13.07
CA ASN A 108 -0.94 1.32 14.05
C ASN A 108 -1.66 2.67 14.25
N SER A 109 -1.24 3.74 13.59
CA SER A 109 -1.86 5.05 13.77
C SER A 109 -3.21 5.13 13.05
N ALA A 110 -4.17 5.82 13.67
CA ALA A 110 -5.46 6.08 13.05
C ALA A 110 -5.31 6.81 11.70
N THR A 111 -4.35 7.73 11.58
CA THR A 111 -4.07 8.45 10.34
C THR A 111 -3.70 7.50 9.20
N PHE A 112 -2.78 6.57 9.45
CA PHE A 112 -2.40 5.57 8.44
C PHE A 112 -3.58 4.66 8.09
N GLN A 113 -4.29 4.15 9.09
CA GLN A 113 -5.45 3.25 8.89
C GLN A 113 -6.57 3.91 8.07
N VAL A 114 -6.87 5.19 8.31
CA VAL A 114 -7.83 5.95 7.49
C VAL A 114 -7.34 6.07 6.04
N GLN A 115 -6.07 6.42 5.82
CA GLN A 115 -5.52 6.55 4.45
C GLN A 115 -5.53 5.21 3.71
N MET A 116 -5.19 4.12 4.39
CA MET A 116 -5.25 2.76 3.84
C MET A 116 -6.67 2.39 3.41
N GLN A 117 -7.67 2.64 4.26
CA GLN A 117 -9.06 2.32 3.94
C GLN A 117 -9.59 3.19 2.80
N LEU A 118 -9.27 4.50 2.79
CA LEU A 118 -9.61 5.39 1.68
C LEU A 118 -9.02 4.89 0.36
N PHE A 119 -7.75 4.48 0.36
CA PHE A 119 -7.10 3.95 -0.84
C PHE A 119 -7.75 2.64 -1.30
N ASN A 120 -8.00 1.69 -0.40
CA ASN A 120 -8.65 0.43 -0.74
C ASN A 120 -10.06 0.65 -1.31
N THR A 121 -10.84 1.56 -0.72
CA THR A 121 -12.16 1.94 -1.26
C THR A 121 -12.03 2.60 -2.63
N TRP A 122 -11.05 3.48 -2.83
CA TRP A 122 -10.82 4.10 -4.12
C TRP A 122 -10.49 3.08 -5.21
N VAL A 123 -9.59 2.12 -4.94
CA VAL A 123 -9.24 1.04 -5.89
C VAL A 123 -10.49 0.25 -6.25
N GLN A 124 -11.26 -0.20 -5.26
CA GLN A 124 -12.51 -0.96 -5.50
C GLN A 124 -13.53 -0.18 -6.34
N MET A 125 -13.68 1.12 -6.09
CA MET A 125 -14.63 1.95 -6.83
C MET A 125 -14.21 2.23 -8.28
N HIS A 126 -12.91 2.21 -8.57
CA HIS A 126 -12.36 2.57 -9.88
C HIS A 126 -11.78 1.37 -10.64
N GLU A 127 -11.92 0.15 -10.12
CA GLU A 127 -11.39 -1.08 -10.71
C GLU A 127 -11.76 -1.22 -12.20
N ASP A 128 -13.05 -1.12 -12.54
CA ASP A 128 -13.55 -1.16 -13.92
C ASP A 128 -12.95 -0.08 -14.84
N GLN A 129 -12.53 1.06 -14.28
CA GLN A 129 -11.87 2.12 -15.04
C GLN A 129 -10.38 1.81 -15.22
N LEU A 130 -9.73 1.33 -14.16
CA LEU A 130 -8.31 1.01 -14.12
C LEU A 130 -7.98 -0.24 -14.97
N ASP A 131 -8.94 -1.15 -15.14
CA ASP A 131 -8.82 -2.37 -15.93
C ASP A 131 -8.93 -2.13 -17.45
N ARG A 132 -9.54 -1.02 -17.89
CA ARG A 132 -9.69 -0.69 -19.32
C ARG A 132 -8.37 -0.50 -20.06
N GLY A 133 -7.29 -0.25 -19.34
CA GLY A 133 -5.98 -0.08 -19.91
C GLY A 133 -4.92 0.25 -18.87
N PHE A 134 -3.67 0.11 -19.28
CA PHE A 134 -2.54 0.40 -18.41
C PHE A 134 -2.54 1.87 -17.99
N THR A 135 -2.62 2.10 -16.68
CA THR A 135 -2.47 3.42 -16.07
C THR A 135 -1.20 3.45 -15.24
N GLU A 136 -0.30 4.37 -15.58
CA GLU A 136 1.00 4.54 -14.91
C GLU A 136 0.82 4.97 -13.43
N PHE A 137 1.74 4.58 -12.54
CA PHE A 137 1.65 4.82 -11.10
C PHE A 137 1.51 6.30 -10.71
N GLY A 138 2.19 7.21 -11.41
CA GLY A 138 2.03 8.64 -11.23
C GLY A 138 0.61 9.12 -11.48
N ALA A 139 -0.08 8.53 -12.46
CA ALA A 139 -1.48 8.81 -12.73
C ALA A 139 -2.40 8.19 -11.66
N TRP A 140 -2.10 7.00 -11.12
CA TRP A 140 -2.82 6.45 -9.96
C TRP A 140 -2.80 7.40 -8.77
N ARG A 141 -1.61 7.90 -8.39
CA ARG A 141 -1.47 8.85 -7.29
C ARG A 141 -2.30 10.12 -7.53
N LYS A 142 -2.25 10.66 -8.75
CA LYS A 142 -3.03 11.84 -9.12
C LYS A 142 -4.54 11.60 -9.04
N LEU A 143 -5.05 10.49 -9.58
CA LEU A 143 -6.47 10.15 -9.55
C LEU A 143 -6.97 9.94 -8.12
N PHE A 144 -6.18 9.27 -7.28
CA PHE A 144 -6.48 9.12 -5.87
C PHE A 144 -6.51 10.47 -5.15
N ASP A 145 -5.53 11.33 -5.39
CA ASP A 145 -5.47 12.67 -4.81
C ASP A 145 -6.68 13.52 -5.20
N GLU A 146 -7.07 13.50 -6.47
CA GLU A 146 -8.26 14.18 -6.97
C GLU A 146 -9.54 13.65 -6.33
N TRP A 147 -9.70 12.32 -6.26
CA TRP A 147 -10.85 11.70 -5.62
C TRP A 147 -10.97 12.05 -4.14
N ARG A 148 -9.85 12.07 -3.40
CA ARG A 148 -9.82 12.46 -1.98
C ARG A 148 -10.32 13.89 -1.72
N GLN A 149 -10.31 14.77 -2.72
CA GLN A 149 -10.85 16.13 -2.59
C GLN A 149 -12.38 16.20 -2.79
N THR A 150 -13.01 15.13 -3.24
CA THR A 150 -14.47 15.10 -3.43
C THR A 150 -15.21 15.10 -2.09
N PRO A 151 -16.44 15.66 -2.03
CA PRO A 151 -17.24 15.66 -0.80
C PRO A 151 -17.46 14.26 -0.23
N GLY A 152 -17.73 13.26 -1.08
CA GLY A 152 -17.97 11.88 -0.65
C GLY A 152 -16.75 11.23 -0.02
N ALA A 153 -15.55 11.45 -0.57
CA ALA A 153 -14.31 10.93 0.01
C ALA A 153 -13.97 11.61 1.34
N ARG A 154 -14.24 12.92 1.48
CA ARG A 154 -14.03 13.64 2.74
C ARG A 154 -15.00 13.18 3.83
N GLU A 155 -16.28 12.99 3.50
CA GLU A 155 -17.27 12.45 4.44
C GLU A 155 -16.90 11.03 4.88
N LEU A 156 -16.41 10.20 3.95
CA LEU A 156 -15.89 8.87 4.28
C LEU A 156 -14.69 8.97 5.24
N ALA A 157 -13.73 9.86 4.98
CA ALA A 157 -12.57 10.06 5.86
C ALA A 157 -12.98 10.46 7.29
N GLU A 158 -13.97 11.35 7.42
CA GLU A 158 -14.52 11.76 8.72
C GLU A 158 -15.18 10.58 9.45
N LYS A 159 -16.04 9.81 8.75
CA LYS A 159 -16.67 8.61 9.32
C LYS A 159 -15.64 7.59 9.78
N LEU A 160 -14.63 7.30 8.96
CA LEU A 160 -13.56 6.38 9.30
C LEU A 160 -12.76 6.84 10.51
N THR A 161 -12.46 8.14 10.59
CA THR A 161 -11.77 8.72 11.74
C THR A 161 -12.56 8.52 13.02
N VAL A 162 -13.87 8.80 13.01
CA VAL A 162 -14.76 8.57 14.15
C VAL A 162 -14.86 7.10 14.51
N SER A 163 -14.98 6.19 13.53
CA SER A 163 -15.08 4.75 13.77
C SER A 163 -13.79 4.16 14.35
N ILE A 164 -12.63 4.58 13.85
CA ILE A 164 -11.32 4.08 14.32
C ILE A 164 -10.99 4.64 15.71
N GLN A 165 -11.37 5.89 16.00
CA GLN A 165 -11.17 6.49 17.33
C GLN A 165 -12.24 6.07 18.35
N GLY A 166 -13.43 5.72 17.88
CA GLY A 166 -14.57 5.31 18.68
C GLY A 166 -14.62 3.80 18.97
N ALA A 167 -13.72 3.00 18.40
CA ALA A 167 -13.56 1.60 18.76
C ALA A 167 -12.99 1.50 20.19
N PRO A 168 -13.77 1.03 21.19
CA PRO A 168 -13.21 0.80 22.50
C PRO A 168 -12.17 -0.32 22.41
N ALA A 169 -11.06 -0.17 23.11
CA ALA A 169 -10.11 -1.24 23.37
C ALA A 169 -10.79 -2.33 24.24
N THR A 170 -11.65 -3.16 23.66
CA THR A 170 -12.19 -4.35 24.32
C THR A 170 -11.25 -5.52 24.09
N ALA A 171 -10.08 -5.44 24.71
CA ALA A 171 -9.23 -6.59 24.98
C ALA A 171 -8.45 -6.29 26.26
N GLY A 172 -9.01 -6.67 27.40
CA GLY A 172 -8.30 -6.60 28.67
C GLY A 172 -9.15 -6.26 29.88
N LYS A 173 -10.14 -7.11 30.21
CA LYS A 173 -10.41 -7.49 31.60
C LYS A 173 -10.91 -8.92 31.63
N GLU A 174 -9.98 -9.84 31.86
CA GLU A 174 -10.28 -11.00 32.70
C GLU A 174 -10.90 -10.50 34.00
N THR A 175 -12.02 -11.09 34.42
CA THR A 175 -12.20 -11.36 35.85
C THR A 175 -12.98 -12.66 35.98
N LEU A 176 -12.30 -13.67 36.51
CA LEU A 176 -12.91 -14.84 37.12
C LEU A 176 -14.06 -14.42 38.04
N GLN A 177 -15.17 -15.15 37.99
CA GLN A 177 -15.82 -15.70 39.18
C GLN A 177 -16.68 -16.90 38.81
#